data_AF-A0A0F9XE66-F1
#
_entry.id   AF-A0A0F9XE66-F1
#
_cell.length_a   1.000
_cell.length_b   1.000
_cell.length_c   1.000
_cell.angle_alpha   90.00
_cell.angle_beta   90.00
_cell.angle_gamma   90.00
#
_symmetry.space_group_name_H-M   'P 1'
#
loop_
_entity.id
_entity.type
_entity.pdbx_description
1 polymer ?
#
loop_
_entity_poly.entity_id
_entity_poly.type
_entity_poly.pdbx_seq_one_letter_code
_entity_poly.pdbx_strand_id
1 'polypeptide(L)'
;MLARWAISHYLRLIPVWLQVLLASIAIVWLAWSMLFNASKSGSLAGYNHTDRPIGSYWVDDNWGGNMNAYSWGGTTCCWSFKGDTVEVVWILSRTGDQKRQGIEEERHSIILPMPEHDPEDQYLHVHFLSNNEVDLVWSENIRSPKFEQYRGSGVD
;
A
#
# COMPACT_ATOMS: atom_id res chain seq x y z
N MET A 1 20.27 6.60 -39.64
CA MET A 1 20.07 7.82 -40.47
C MET A 1 18.74 7.80 -41.23
N LEU A 2 18.32 6.68 -41.81
CA LEU A 2 17.04 6.54 -42.52
C LEU A 2 15.78 6.84 -41.68
N ALA A 3 15.76 6.42 -40.40
CA ALA A 3 14.62 6.67 -39.51
C ALA A 3 14.35 8.18 -39.27
N ARG A 4 15.40 8.98 -39.06
CA ARG A 4 15.28 10.43 -38.82
C ARG A 4 14.77 11.17 -40.06
N TRP A 5 15.17 10.72 -41.26
CA TRP A 5 14.69 11.28 -42.52
C TRP A 5 13.22 10.95 -42.76
N ALA A 6 12.83 9.68 -42.61
CA ALA A 6 11.44 9.24 -42.78
C ALA A 6 10.47 9.94 -41.82
N ILE A 7 10.85 10.09 -40.54
CA ILE A 7 10.05 10.80 -39.53
C ILE A 7 9.85 12.27 -39.89
N SER A 8 10.92 12.98 -40.29
CA SER A 8 10.81 14.40 -40.65
C SER A 8 10.02 14.64 -41.95
N HIS A 9 10.07 13.70 -42.89
CA HIS A 9 9.28 13.77 -44.13
C HIS A 9 7.79 13.55 -43.85
N TYR A 10 7.44 12.57 -43.01
CA TYR A 10 6.06 12.31 -42.61
C TYR A 10 5.47 13.46 -41.78
N LEU A 11 6.23 14.03 -40.86
CA LEU A 11 5.79 15.18 -40.07
C LEU A 11 5.48 16.38 -40.97
N ARG A 12 6.30 16.66 -42.00
CA ARG A 12 6.04 17.75 -42.95
C ARG A 12 4.74 17.61 -43.77
N LEU A 13 4.18 16.41 -43.89
CA LEU A 13 2.90 16.17 -44.57
C LEU A 13 1.68 16.48 -43.67
N ILE A 14 1.90 16.55 -42.36
CA ILE A 14 0.85 16.81 -41.38
C ILE A 14 0.72 18.34 -41.18
N PRO A 15 -0.51 18.90 -41.22
CA PRO A 15 -0.71 20.31 -40.92
C PRO A 15 -0.16 20.71 -39.55
N VAL A 16 0.47 21.88 -39.47
CA VAL A 16 1.10 22.38 -38.23
C VAL A 16 0.13 22.37 -37.05
N TRP A 17 -1.15 22.69 -37.26
CA TRP A 17 -2.17 22.67 -36.21
C TRP A 17 -2.38 21.27 -35.60
N LEU A 18 -2.30 20.21 -36.40
CA LEU A 18 -2.46 18.84 -35.92
C LEU A 18 -1.21 18.39 -35.16
N GLN A 19 -0.02 18.82 -35.57
CA GLN A 19 1.22 18.57 -34.82
C GLN A 19 1.18 19.21 -33.43
N VAL A 20 0.73 20.47 -33.34
CA VAL A 20 0.59 21.19 -32.07
C VAL A 20 -0.46 20.52 -31.16
N LEU A 21 -1.58 20.08 -31.73
CA LEU A 21 -2.62 19.35 -30.99
C LEU A 21 -2.11 18.01 -30.44
N LEU A 22 -1.40 17.21 -31.26
CA LEU A 22 -0.84 15.94 -30.80
C LEU A 22 0.25 16.15 -29.73
N ALA A 23 1.11 17.16 -29.91
CA ALA A 23 2.14 17.49 -28.93
C ALA A 23 1.54 17.94 -27.59
N SER A 24 0.50 18.78 -27.63
CA SER A 24 -0.19 19.24 -26.41
C SER A 24 -0.90 18.09 -25.68
N ILE A 25 -1.59 17.18 -26.39
CA ILE A 25 -2.19 15.98 -25.80
C ILE A 25 -1.10 15.12 -25.13
N ALA A 26 0.03 14.90 -25.79
CA ALA A 26 1.13 14.13 -25.21
C ALA A 26 1.69 14.78 -23.94
N ILE A 27 1.85 16.11 -23.92
CA ILE A 27 2.31 16.84 -22.73
C ILE A 27 1.31 16.73 -21.59
N VAL A 28 0.01 16.92 -21.86
CA VAL A 28 -1.05 16.80 -20.84
C VAL A 28 -1.10 15.37 -20.27
N TRP A 29 -1.00 14.36 -21.14
CA TRP A 29 -0.98 12.97 -20.71
C TRP A 29 0.24 12.63 -19.85
N LEU A 30 1.43 13.13 -20.21
CA LEU A 30 2.64 12.96 -19.41
C LEU A 30 2.53 13.69 -18.06
N ALA A 31 2.05 14.92 -18.04
CA ALA A 31 1.84 15.67 -16.81
C ALA A 31 0.84 14.96 -15.87
N TRP A 32 -0.28 14.48 -16.42
CA TRP A 32 -1.24 13.66 -15.69
C TRP A 32 -0.60 12.39 -15.13
N SER A 33 0.18 11.67 -15.94
CA SER A 33 0.85 10.45 -15.48
C SER A 33 1.86 10.71 -14.35
N MET A 34 2.57 11.84 -14.37
CA MET A 34 3.55 12.16 -13.33
C MET A 34 2.88 12.58 -12.02
N LEU A 35 1.75 13.29 -12.11
CA LEU A 35 1.00 13.73 -10.93
C LEU A 35 0.28 12.57 -10.23
N PHE A 36 -0.31 11.64 -10.98
CA PHE A 36 -1.14 10.56 -10.43
C PHE A 36 -0.42 9.21 -10.25
N ASN A 37 0.80 9.04 -10.76
CA ASN A 37 1.59 7.81 -10.55
C ASN A 37 2.77 8.00 -9.58
N ALA A 38 2.77 9.04 -8.75
CA ALA A 38 3.75 9.14 -7.67
C ALA A 38 3.57 7.95 -6.72
N SER A 39 4.44 6.96 -6.83
CA SER A 39 4.40 5.79 -5.96
C SER A 39 4.96 6.15 -4.59
N LYS A 40 4.18 5.89 -3.55
CA LYS A 40 4.64 5.98 -2.16
C LYS A 40 5.48 4.75 -1.88
N SER A 41 6.63 4.88 -1.22
CA SER A 41 7.51 3.74 -0.96
C SER A 41 7.95 3.69 0.49
N GLY A 42 7.95 2.51 1.07
CA GLY A 42 8.39 2.34 2.44
C GLY A 42 8.31 0.92 2.94
N SER A 43 8.42 0.78 4.25
CA SER A 43 8.34 -0.49 4.96
C SER A 43 6.98 -0.66 5.64
N LEU A 44 6.47 -1.88 5.70
CA LEU A 44 5.28 -2.21 6.48
C LEU A 44 5.69 -2.54 7.91
N ALA A 45 5.02 -1.91 8.88
CA ALA A 45 5.18 -2.20 10.31
C ALA A 45 3.82 -2.57 10.90
N GLY A 46 3.60 -3.86 11.18
CA GLY A 46 2.31 -4.35 11.68
C GLY A 46 2.22 -4.27 13.20
N TYR A 47 1.03 -3.95 13.72
CA TYR A 47 0.65 -3.91 15.13
C TYR A 47 -0.66 -4.66 15.32
N ASN A 48 -0.69 -5.63 16.22
CA ASN A 48 -1.88 -6.42 16.50
C ASN A 48 -2.39 -6.08 17.88
N HIS A 49 -3.57 -5.46 17.94
CA HIS A 49 -4.25 -5.08 19.18
C HIS A 49 -5.46 -5.98 19.45
N THR A 50 -5.51 -7.15 18.81
CA THR A 50 -6.57 -8.15 19.00
C THR A 50 -6.13 -9.28 19.91
N ASP A 51 -7.10 -10.05 20.37
CA ASP A 51 -6.93 -11.26 21.20
C ASP A 51 -6.38 -12.45 20.43
N ARG A 52 -6.40 -12.41 19.10
CA ARG A 52 -5.97 -13.50 18.23
C ARG A 52 -4.69 -13.16 17.47
N PRO A 53 -3.74 -14.10 17.34
CA PRO A 53 -2.56 -13.88 16.51
C PRO A 53 -2.94 -13.75 15.02
N ILE A 54 -2.23 -12.91 14.28
CA ILE A 54 -2.34 -12.78 12.83
C ILE A 54 -1.29 -13.69 12.20
N GLY A 55 -1.75 -14.67 11.42
CA GLY A 55 -0.88 -15.65 10.77
C GLY A 55 -0.10 -15.06 9.60
N SER A 56 -0.72 -14.15 8.84
CA SER A 56 -0.09 -13.33 7.82
C SER A 56 -1.00 -12.17 7.43
N TYR A 57 -0.42 -11.06 7.00
CA TYR A 57 -1.17 -9.98 6.36
C TYR A 57 -0.44 -9.43 5.13
N TRP A 58 -1.20 -8.73 4.29
CA TRP A 58 -0.75 -8.10 3.06
C TRP A 58 -1.39 -6.72 2.92
N VAL A 59 -0.67 -5.83 2.24
CA VAL A 59 -1.11 -4.47 1.90
C VAL A 59 -0.82 -4.25 0.42
N ASP A 60 -1.85 -4.21 -0.43
CA ASP A 60 -1.73 -4.25 -1.90
C ASP A 60 -0.77 -5.37 -2.36
N ASP A 61 -1.02 -6.61 -1.93
CA ASP A 61 -0.20 -7.81 -2.17
C ASP A 61 1.22 -7.81 -1.55
N ASN A 62 1.65 -6.72 -0.91
CA ASN A 62 2.92 -6.65 -0.20
C ASN A 62 2.83 -7.38 1.15
N TRP A 63 3.64 -8.42 1.36
CA TRP A 63 3.56 -9.25 2.57
C TRP A 63 4.17 -8.53 3.78
N GLY A 64 3.38 -8.43 4.85
CA GLY A 64 3.73 -7.67 6.05
C GLY A 64 4.22 -8.48 7.25
N GLY A 65 4.14 -9.82 7.21
CA GLY A 65 4.61 -10.69 8.29
C GLY A 65 3.49 -11.30 9.14
N ASN A 66 3.90 -11.97 10.22
CA ASN A 66 3.04 -12.59 11.21
C ASN A 66 3.20 -11.92 12.58
N MET A 67 2.20 -12.09 13.44
CA MET A 67 2.09 -11.34 14.68
C MET A 67 1.35 -12.12 15.77
N ASN A 68 1.83 -12.03 17.01
CA ASN A 68 1.10 -12.54 18.16
C ASN A 68 -0.04 -11.59 18.55
N ALA A 69 -0.96 -12.05 19.40
CA ALA A 69 -1.97 -11.19 20.02
C ALA A 69 -1.28 -10.09 20.86
N TYR A 70 -1.85 -8.89 20.85
CA TYR A 70 -1.33 -7.72 21.58
C TYR A 70 0.17 -7.47 21.41
N SER A 71 0.70 -7.67 20.20
CA SER A 71 2.13 -7.54 19.92
C SER A 71 2.41 -6.63 18.73
N TRP A 72 3.64 -6.11 18.70
CA TRP A 72 4.24 -5.61 17.48
C TRP A 72 4.77 -6.78 16.64
N GLY A 73 4.77 -6.61 15.32
CA GLY A 73 5.18 -7.61 14.35
C GLY A 73 6.58 -7.33 13.81
N GLY A 74 6.97 -8.12 12.81
CA GLY A 74 8.14 -7.78 12.00
C GLY A 74 7.90 -6.54 11.15
N THR A 75 9.00 -5.92 10.72
CA THR A 75 8.99 -4.90 9.67
C THR A 75 9.47 -5.52 8.37
N THR A 76 8.74 -5.33 7.29
CA THR A 76 9.14 -5.77 5.94
C THR A 76 9.33 -4.54 5.05
N CYS A 77 10.40 -4.50 4.26
CA CYS A 77 10.80 -3.27 3.58
C CYS A 77 10.45 -3.24 2.09
N CYS A 78 10.69 -2.05 1.54
CA CYS A 78 10.98 -1.87 0.13
C CYS A 78 9.75 -2.06 -0.77
N TRP A 79 8.59 -1.71 -0.24
CA TRP A 79 7.31 -1.80 -0.92
C TRP A 79 6.96 -0.50 -1.63
N SER A 80 6.14 -0.61 -2.66
CA SER A 80 5.66 0.51 -3.46
C SER A 80 4.14 0.45 -3.52
N PHE A 81 3.51 1.53 -3.09
CA PHE A 81 2.06 1.70 -3.05
C PHE A 81 1.64 2.73 -4.08
N LYS A 82 0.49 2.52 -4.72
CA LYS A 82 -0.02 3.37 -5.79
C LYS A 82 -1.50 3.65 -5.60
N GLY A 83 -1.91 4.85 -5.96
CA GLY A 83 -3.31 5.28 -5.90
C GLY A 83 -3.72 5.79 -4.52
N ASP A 84 -5.01 6.09 -4.42
CA ASP A 84 -5.60 6.77 -3.27
C ASP A 84 -6.24 5.81 -2.27
N THR A 85 -6.21 4.51 -2.56
CA THR A 85 -6.76 3.44 -1.73
C THR A 85 -5.80 2.26 -1.69
N VAL A 86 -5.95 1.44 -0.66
CA VAL A 86 -5.13 0.26 -0.41
C VAL A 86 -5.99 -0.87 0.12
N GLU A 87 -5.77 -2.08 -0.40
CA GLU A 87 -6.37 -3.30 0.14
C GLU A 87 -5.49 -3.88 1.24
N VAL A 88 -6.06 -4.09 2.42
CA VAL A 88 -5.41 -4.81 3.52
C VAL A 88 -6.10 -6.16 3.69
N VAL A 89 -5.32 -7.23 3.57
CA VAL A 89 -5.78 -8.61 3.73
C VAL A 89 -5.05 -9.23 4.91
N TRP A 90 -5.74 -9.94 5.79
CA TRP A 90 -5.08 -10.69 6.86
C TRP A 90 -5.80 -12.00 7.17
N ILE A 91 -5.02 -12.93 7.71
CA ILE A 91 -5.47 -14.25 8.11
C ILE A 91 -5.24 -14.38 9.61
N LEU A 92 -6.26 -14.79 10.35
CA LEU A 92 -6.10 -15.12 11.77
C LEU A 92 -5.44 -16.49 11.92
N SER A 93 -4.47 -16.57 12.84
CA SER A 93 -3.77 -17.80 13.15
C SER A 93 -4.71 -18.87 13.70
N ARG A 94 -4.29 -20.11 13.50
CA ARG A 94 -4.96 -21.33 13.97
C ARG A 94 -3.98 -22.25 14.67
N THR A 95 -4.42 -22.89 15.74
CA THR A 95 -3.63 -23.91 16.44
C THR A 95 -3.51 -25.18 15.60
N GLY A 96 -2.53 -26.03 15.93
CA GLY A 96 -2.35 -27.32 15.25
C GLY A 96 -3.56 -28.26 15.39
N ASP A 97 -4.27 -28.22 16.53
CA ASP A 97 -5.52 -28.98 16.72
C ASP A 97 -6.63 -28.46 15.81
N GLN A 98 -6.80 -27.13 15.73
CA GLN A 98 -7.77 -26.52 14.81
C GLN A 98 -7.48 -26.85 13.34
N LYS A 99 -6.19 -27.00 12.97
CA LYS A 99 -5.78 -27.52 11.65
C LYS A 99 -6.19 -28.96 11.44
N ARG A 100 -5.93 -29.84 12.40
CA ARG A 100 -6.31 -31.26 12.35
C ARG A 100 -7.83 -31.48 12.35
N GLN A 101 -8.58 -30.58 12.96
CA GLN A 101 -10.05 -30.60 12.97
C GLN A 101 -10.67 -30.07 11.68
N GLY A 102 -9.86 -29.61 10.71
CA GLY A 102 -10.38 -29.10 9.44
C GLY A 102 -11.16 -27.80 9.57
N ILE A 103 -10.93 -27.01 10.63
CA ILE A 103 -11.52 -25.67 10.76
C ILE A 103 -11.13 -24.85 9.52
N GLU A 104 -11.97 -23.94 9.06
CA GLU A 104 -11.63 -23.10 7.92
C GLU A 104 -10.63 -22.01 8.32
N GLU A 105 -9.86 -21.51 7.35
CA GLU A 105 -9.02 -20.34 7.59
C GLU A 105 -9.88 -19.08 7.60
N GLU A 106 -9.74 -18.27 8.64
CA GLU A 106 -10.46 -17.00 8.74
C GLU A 106 -9.62 -15.90 8.09
N ARG A 107 -10.05 -15.49 6.90
CA ARG A 107 -9.44 -14.46 6.08
C ARG A 107 -10.36 -13.23 6.04
N HIS A 108 -9.78 -12.07 6.26
CA HIS A 108 -10.45 -10.78 6.14
C HIS A 108 -9.78 -9.93 5.06
N SER A 109 -10.55 -9.03 4.47
CA SER A 109 -10.06 -7.99 3.54
C SER A 109 -10.85 -6.70 3.77
N ILE A 110 -10.17 -5.57 3.69
CA ILE A 110 -10.78 -4.24 3.71
C ILE A 110 -10.04 -3.31 2.75
N ILE A 111 -10.77 -2.43 2.09
CA ILE A 111 -10.21 -1.36 1.27
C ILE A 111 -10.33 -0.06 2.06
N LEU A 112 -9.20 0.62 2.24
CA LEU A 112 -9.10 1.87 3.00
C LEU A 112 -8.52 2.97 2.12
N PRO A 113 -8.82 4.25 2.39
CA PRO A 113 -8.09 5.34 1.78
C PRO A 113 -6.62 5.27 2.21
N MET A 114 -5.72 5.54 1.28
CA MET A 114 -4.29 5.65 1.55
C MET A 114 -4.05 6.87 2.44
N PRO A 115 -3.42 6.73 3.62
CA PRO A 115 -3.12 7.88 4.47
C PRO A 115 -2.20 8.90 3.77
N GLU A 116 -2.21 10.12 4.32
CA GLU A 116 -1.27 11.16 3.94
C GLU A 116 0.18 10.64 4.13
N HIS A 117 1.05 10.99 3.18
CA HIS A 117 2.42 10.50 3.12
C HIS A 117 3.32 11.70 2.82
N ASP A 118 4.22 12.00 3.75
CA ASP A 118 5.29 12.97 3.58
C ASP A 118 6.51 12.32 2.90
N PRO A 119 7.28 13.05 2.07
CA PRO A 119 8.55 12.54 1.53
C PRO A 119 9.54 11.97 2.57
N GLU A 120 9.46 12.38 3.83
CA GLU A 120 10.31 11.87 4.93
C GLU A 120 9.79 10.55 5.52
N ASP A 121 8.55 10.16 5.22
CA ASP A 121 7.95 8.94 5.76
C ASP A 121 8.63 7.68 5.21
N GLN A 122 8.92 6.74 6.11
CA GLN A 122 9.62 5.49 5.77
C GLN A 122 8.82 4.24 6.12
N TYR A 123 7.81 4.37 6.98
CA TYR A 123 7.05 3.25 7.52
C TYR A 123 5.55 3.49 7.39
N LEU A 124 4.86 2.57 6.71
CA LEU A 124 3.42 2.44 6.77
C LEU A 124 3.07 1.50 7.92
N HIS A 125 2.56 2.09 9.01
CA HIS A 125 2.13 1.35 10.19
C HIS A 125 0.71 0.81 9.96
N VAL A 126 0.52 -0.49 10.19
CA VAL A 126 -0.75 -1.19 10.03
C VAL A 126 -1.22 -1.64 11.39
N HIS A 127 -2.29 -1.03 11.90
CA HIS A 127 -2.88 -1.37 13.20
C HIS A 127 -4.12 -2.22 12.99
N PHE A 128 -4.07 -3.49 13.41
CA PHE A 128 -5.23 -4.36 13.48
C PHE A 128 -5.91 -4.16 14.83
N LEU A 129 -7.16 -3.71 14.79
CA LEU A 129 -7.97 -3.36 15.95
C LEU A 129 -9.03 -4.43 16.20
N SER A 130 -9.64 -4.37 17.38
CA SER A 130 -10.83 -5.15 17.70
C SER A 130 -11.93 -4.94 16.66
N ASN A 131 -12.84 -5.91 16.52
CA ASN A 131 -13.93 -5.91 15.53
C ASN A 131 -13.49 -5.95 14.06
N ASN A 132 -12.28 -6.45 13.76
CA ASN A 132 -11.75 -6.56 12.40
C ASN A 132 -11.60 -5.20 11.69
N GLU A 133 -11.34 -4.15 12.46
CA GLU A 133 -10.99 -2.83 11.94
C GLU A 133 -9.47 -2.71 11.71
N VAL A 134 -9.09 -1.87 10.75
CA VAL A 134 -7.69 -1.58 10.44
C VAL A 134 -7.50 -0.08 10.35
N ASP A 135 -6.44 0.41 10.99
CA ASP A 135 -6.00 1.80 10.89
C ASP A 135 -4.58 1.87 10.30
N LEU A 136 -4.37 2.85 9.42
CA LEU A 136 -3.14 3.03 8.67
C LEU A 136 -2.56 4.42 8.97
N VAL A 137 -1.24 4.50 9.14
CA VAL A 137 -0.55 5.77 9.31
C VAL A 137 0.89 5.69 8.78
N TRP A 138 1.31 6.70 8.02
CA TRP A 138 2.70 6.87 7.63
C TRP A 138 3.50 7.60 8.71
N SER A 139 4.79 7.29 8.82
CA SER A 139 5.73 7.99 9.70
C SER A 139 7.18 7.75 9.27
N GLU A 140 8.05 8.74 9.48
CA GLU A 140 9.51 8.62 9.40
C GLU A 140 10.05 7.55 10.37
N ASN A 141 9.44 7.41 11.54
CA ASN A 141 9.92 6.54 12.63
C ASN A 141 9.34 5.12 12.56
N ILE A 142 10.18 4.15 12.96
CA ILE A 142 9.79 2.72 13.07
C ILE A 142 8.75 2.44 14.16
N ARG A 143 8.70 3.29 15.20
CA ARG A 143 7.64 3.23 16.21
C ARG A 143 6.48 4.07 15.74
N SER A 144 5.28 3.47 15.69
CA SER A 144 4.07 4.17 15.26
C SER A 144 3.77 5.38 16.15
N PRO A 145 3.37 6.52 15.57
CA PRO A 145 2.88 7.66 16.33
C PRO A 145 1.59 7.35 17.10
N LYS A 146 0.81 6.34 16.65
CA LYS A 146 -0.43 5.88 17.28
C LYS A 146 -0.25 4.74 18.28
N PHE A 147 1.00 4.35 18.59
CA PHE A 147 1.27 3.20 19.46
C PHE A 147 0.63 3.33 20.85
N GLU A 148 0.78 4.49 21.51
CA GLU A 148 0.21 4.70 22.86
C GLU A 148 -1.33 4.81 22.84
N GLN A 149 -1.91 5.36 21.77
CA GLN A 149 -3.36 5.47 21.61
C GLN A 149 -4.04 4.10 21.67
N TYR A 150 -3.45 3.10 21.02
CA TYR A 150 -4.02 1.75 20.97
C TYR A 150 -3.56 0.84 22.11
N ARG A 151 -2.50 1.19 22.82
CA ARG A 151 -2.06 0.46 24.02
C ARG A 151 -3.09 0.55 25.17
N GLY A 152 -3.85 1.65 25.25
CA GLY A 152 -4.84 1.89 26.31
C GLY A 152 -6.21 1.25 26.09
N SER A 153 -6.55 0.82 24.87
CA SER A 153 -7.89 0.33 24.50
C SER A 153 -8.10 -1.17 24.72
N GLY A 154 -7.07 -1.91 25.16
CA GLY A 154 -7.15 -3.34 25.46
C GLY A 154 -7.36 -3.68 26.95
N VAL A 155 -7.81 -2.73 27.78
CA VAL A 155 -7.94 -2.88 29.24
C VAL A 155 -9.39 -2.73 29.75
N ASP A 156 -10.36 -2.51 28.87
CA ASP A 156 -11.77 -2.38 29.24
C ASP A 156 -12.58 -3.66 28.99
#